data_AF-A0A7C3USC1-F1
#
_entry.id   AF-A0A7C3USC1-F1
#
_cell.length_a   1.000
_cell.length_b   1.000
_cell.length_c   1.000
_cell.angle_alpha   90.00
_cell.angle_beta   90.00
_cell.angle_gamma   90.00
#
_symmetry.space_group_name_H-M   'P 1'
#
loop_
_entity.id
_entity.type
_entity.pdbx_description
1 polymer ?
#
loop_
_entity_poly.entity_id
_entity_poly.type
_entity_poly.pdbx_seq_one_letter_code
_entity_poly.pdbx_strand_id
1 'polypeptide(L)'
;MKIRVDSNGNILVVARDSETVSDSIAIQDNEDLLQNPAKYQYINGTLVKRNYVSLSTNKTDTNNNGIPDCSTGLNHTITATFYNSDDTIDTTVNGTFSLIFLNQGGQSKTYSITITNGVGSIDLTSDWSGIYSIIVNDSTRYCGVLFIEFI
;
A
#
# COMPACT_ATOMS: atom_id res chain seq x y z
N MET A 1 -21.54 -3.66 -7.85
CA MET A 1 -21.02 -3.59 -6.46
C MET A 1 -21.65 -2.39 -5.75
N LYS A 2 -21.48 -2.30 -4.43
CA LYS A 2 -21.93 -1.14 -3.66
C LYS A 2 -20.86 -0.66 -2.69
N ILE A 3 -20.88 0.65 -2.42
CA ILE A 3 -20.02 1.29 -1.43
C ILE A 3 -20.83 2.08 -0.41
N ARG A 4 -20.25 2.29 0.76
CA ARG A 4 -20.70 3.32 1.70
C ARG A 4 -19.53 4.24 1.99
N VAL A 5 -19.80 5.54 2.07
CA VAL A 5 -18.77 6.58 2.21
C VAL A 5 -19.06 7.51 3.37
N ASP A 6 -18.04 8.19 3.89
CA ASP A 6 -18.20 9.25 4.87
C ASP A 6 -18.56 10.60 4.21
N SER A 7 -18.72 11.66 5.03
CA SER A 7 -19.01 13.01 4.54
C SER A 7 -17.90 13.62 3.68
N ASN A 8 -16.69 13.07 3.71
CA ASN A 8 -15.54 13.50 2.92
C ASN A 8 -15.34 12.62 1.68
N GLY A 9 -16.23 11.67 1.42
CA GLY A 9 -16.14 10.74 0.31
C GLY A 9 -15.15 9.59 0.51
N ASN A 10 -14.59 9.40 1.72
CA ASN A 10 -13.73 8.25 1.99
C ASN A 10 -14.58 6.97 2.00
N ILE A 11 -14.07 5.92 1.36
CA ILE A 11 -14.75 4.63 1.32
C ILE A 11 -14.68 3.98 2.71
N LEU A 12 -15.84 3.73 3.30
CA LEU A 12 -15.99 3.05 4.59
C LEU A 12 -16.27 1.55 4.43
N VAL A 13 -17.03 1.21 3.38
CA VAL A 13 -17.42 -0.18 3.08
C VAL A 13 -17.40 -0.36 1.57
N VAL A 14 -16.87 -1.49 1.13
CA VAL A 14 -17.07 -2.03 -0.22
C VAL A 14 -17.74 -3.38 -0.05
N ALA A 15 -18.79 -3.63 -0.81
CA ALA A 15 -19.53 -4.88 -0.75
C ALA A 15 -20.00 -5.32 -2.13
N ARG A 16 -20.15 -6.63 -2.30
CA ARG A 16 -20.77 -7.24 -3.47
C ARG A 16 -22.25 -6.92 -3.51
N ASP A 17 -22.85 -6.99 -4.69
CA ASP A 17 -24.27 -6.67 -4.85
C ASP A 17 -25.20 -7.59 -4.05
N SER A 18 -24.76 -8.83 -3.79
CA SER A 18 -25.47 -9.80 -2.97
C SER A 18 -25.51 -9.48 -1.46
N GLU A 19 -24.69 -8.55 -0.98
CA GLU A 19 -24.56 -8.25 0.45
C GLU A 19 -25.46 -7.09 0.87
N THR A 20 -26.01 -7.12 2.08
CA THR A 20 -26.88 -6.02 2.57
C THR A 20 -26.04 -4.91 3.21
N VAL A 21 -26.07 -3.71 2.62
CA VAL A 21 -25.42 -2.50 3.17
C VAL A 21 -26.41 -1.34 3.11
N SER A 22 -26.74 -0.76 4.27
CA SER A 22 -27.58 0.44 4.36
C SER A 22 -26.87 1.67 3.80
N ASP A 23 -27.62 2.63 3.28
CA ASP A 23 -27.11 3.91 2.76
C ASP A 23 -25.98 3.74 1.74
N SER A 24 -26.10 2.70 0.91
CA SER A 24 -25.09 2.34 -0.07
C SER A 24 -25.34 2.99 -1.43
N ILE A 25 -24.24 3.17 -2.16
CA ILE A 25 -24.19 3.73 -3.50
C ILE A 25 -23.82 2.60 -4.44
N ALA A 26 -24.63 2.37 -5.47
CA ALA A 26 -24.33 1.40 -6.51
C ALA A 26 -23.20 1.91 -7.40
N ILE A 27 -22.23 1.05 -7.69
CA ILE A 27 -21.09 1.32 -8.55
C ILE A 27 -20.81 0.12 -9.47
N GLN A 28 -20.03 0.36 -10.52
CA GLN A 28 -19.52 -0.72 -11.36
C GLN A 28 -18.66 -1.70 -10.56
N ASP A 29 -18.63 -2.94 -11.01
CA ASP A 29 -17.78 -3.98 -10.45
C ASP A 29 -16.30 -3.62 -10.64
N ASN A 30 -15.52 -3.73 -9.57
CA ASN A 30 -14.13 -3.31 -9.51
C ASN A 30 -13.39 -4.06 -8.40
N GLU A 31 -12.67 -5.12 -8.78
CA GLU A 31 -11.92 -5.95 -7.84
C GLU A 31 -10.81 -5.18 -7.11
N ASP A 32 -10.16 -4.21 -7.76
CA ASP A 32 -9.11 -3.40 -7.12
C ASP A 32 -9.69 -2.53 -6.01
N LEU A 33 -10.92 -2.01 -6.16
CA LEU A 33 -11.61 -1.30 -5.09
C LEU A 33 -11.93 -2.21 -3.90
N LEU A 34 -12.33 -3.46 -4.16
CA LEU A 34 -12.64 -4.42 -3.10
C LEU A 34 -11.39 -4.75 -2.26
N GLN A 35 -10.25 -4.89 -2.93
CA GLN A 35 -8.96 -5.20 -2.28
C GLN A 35 -8.30 -3.97 -1.64
N ASN A 36 -8.42 -2.80 -2.29
CA ASN A 36 -7.71 -1.57 -1.94
C ASN A 36 -8.68 -0.38 -1.81
N PRO A 37 -9.68 -0.41 -0.91
CA PRO A 37 -10.72 0.62 -0.83
C PRO A 37 -10.17 2.03 -0.60
N ALA A 38 -9.09 2.15 0.18
CA ALA A 38 -8.45 3.43 0.48
C ALA A 38 -7.70 4.06 -0.71
N LYS A 39 -7.47 3.29 -1.79
CA LYS A 39 -6.96 3.79 -3.08
C LYS A 39 -7.99 4.63 -3.81
N TYR A 40 -9.26 4.59 -3.39
CA TYR A 40 -10.37 5.29 -4.04
C TYR A 40 -11.02 6.33 -3.12
N GLN A 41 -11.71 7.28 -3.73
CA GLN A 41 -12.55 8.26 -3.05
C GLN A 41 -13.80 8.50 -3.89
N TYR A 42 -14.92 8.80 -3.24
CA TYR A 42 -16.16 9.15 -3.92
C TYR A 42 -16.39 10.66 -3.84
N ILE A 43 -16.24 11.35 -4.97
CA ILE A 43 -16.27 12.82 -5.03
C ILE A 43 -17.34 13.24 -6.03
N ASN A 44 -18.26 14.11 -5.60
CA ASN A 44 -19.30 14.70 -6.46
C ASN A 44 -20.06 13.67 -7.31
N GLY A 45 -20.44 12.54 -6.71
CA GLY A 45 -21.17 11.48 -7.41
C GLY A 45 -20.32 10.54 -8.26
N THR A 46 -18.99 10.65 -8.19
CA THR A 46 -18.07 9.85 -9.01
C THR A 46 -17.06 9.13 -8.14
N LEU A 47 -16.85 7.84 -8.41
CA LEU A 47 -15.74 7.08 -7.83
C LEU A 47 -14.45 7.45 -8.58
N VAL A 48 -13.47 7.99 -7.86
CA VAL A 48 -12.16 8.35 -8.41
C VAL A 48 -11.06 7.53 -7.74
N LYS A 49 -10.09 7.08 -8.53
CA LYS A 49 -8.84 6.50 -8.01
C LYS A 49 -7.92 7.64 -7.58
N ARG A 50 -7.23 7.49 -6.46
CA ARG A 50 -6.25 8.45 -5.93
C ARG A 50 -4.87 8.13 -6.50
N ASN A 51 -4.00 9.13 -6.52
CA ASN A 51 -2.55 8.86 -6.62
C ASN A 51 -2.13 7.99 -5.44
N TYR A 52 -1.22 7.06 -5.69
CA TYR A 52 -0.87 6.05 -4.71
C TYR A 52 0.60 5.67 -4.78
N VAL A 53 1.09 5.06 -3.70
CA VAL A 53 2.42 4.48 -3.61
C VAL A 53 2.27 2.99 -3.39
N SER A 54 2.94 2.20 -4.21
CA SER A 54 3.07 0.76 -4.03
C SER A 54 4.46 0.43 -3.49
N LEU A 55 4.51 -0.58 -2.63
CA LEU A 55 5.76 -1.15 -2.12
C LEU A 55 5.88 -2.59 -2.62
N SER A 56 7.08 -2.96 -3.03
CA SER A 56 7.41 -4.32 -3.43
C SER A 56 8.78 -4.73 -2.91
N THR A 57 9.06 -6.02 -2.93
CA THR A 57 10.36 -6.59 -2.56
C THR A 57 10.83 -7.60 -3.60
N ASN A 58 12.15 -7.81 -3.68
CA ASN A 58 12.74 -8.87 -4.49
C ASN A 58 12.69 -10.26 -3.81
N LYS A 59 12.10 -10.35 -2.63
CA LYS A 59 11.91 -11.60 -1.89
C LYS A 59 10.65 -12.33 -2.29
N THR A 60 10.66 -13.64 -2.08
CA THR A 60 9.56 -14.56 -2.35
C THR A 60 9.10 -15.20 -1.06
N ASP A 61 7.86 -15.63 -1.03
CA ASP A 61 7.33 -16.49 0.01
C ASP A 61 7.91 -17.91 -0.14
N THR A 62 8.66 -18.37 0.85
CA THR A 62 9.33 -19.69 0.89
C THR A 62 8.62 -20.69 1.79
N ASN A 63 7.72 -20.23 2.66
CA ASN A 63 6.97 -21.07 3.61
C ASN A 63 5.46 -21.19 3.27
N ASN A 64 5.03 -20.55 2.18
CA ASN A 64 3.69 -20.57 1.59
C ASN A 64 2.60 -19.98 2.51
N ASN A 65 2.93 -18.92 3.27
CA ASN A 65 2.00 -18.18 4.13
C ASN A 65 1.44 -16.88 3.48
N GLY A 66 1.85 -16.58 2.25
CA GLY A 66 1.46 -15.39 1.49
C GLY A 66 2.29 -14.14 1.75
N ILE A 67 3.38 -14.24 2.52
CA ILE A 67 4.27 -13.13 2.89
C ILE A 67 5.69 -13.43 2.39
N PRO A 68 6.37 -12.49 1.71
CA PRO A 68 7.76 -12.66 1.33
C PRO A 68 8.69 -12.87 2.53
N ASP A 69 9.59 -13.84 2.42
CA ASP A 69 10.57 -14.20 3.45
C ASP A 69 11.94 -13.55 3.19
N CYS A 70 12.53 -12.97 4.23
CA CYS A 70 13.90 -12.49 4.22
C CYS A 70 14.70 -13.16 5.34
N SER A 71 15.62 -14.07 4.98
CA SER A 71 16.51 -14.65 5.98
C SER A 71 17.42 -13.59 6.61
N THR A 72 17.65 -13.73 7.91
CA THR A 72 18.58 -12.90 8.67
C THR A 72 19.97 -12.84 8.03
N GLY A 73 20.58 -11.66 8.03
CA GLY A 73 21.89 -11.43 7.43
C GLY A 73 21.93 -11.42 5.90
N LEU A 74 20.79 -11.61 5.22
CA LEU A 74 20.70 -11.46 3.76
C LEU A 74 20.15 -10.09 3.36
N ASN A 75 20.66 -9.58 2.24
CA ASN A 75 20.12 -8.37 1.64
C ASN A 75 18.74 -8.62 1.06
N HIS A 76 17.83 -7.67 1.28
CA HIS A 76 16.55 -7.55 0.60
C HIS A 76 16.41 -6.13 0.06
N THR A 77 15.78 -6.04 -1.11
CA THR A 77 15.52 -4.78 -1.79
C THR A 77 14.06 -4.45 -1.63
N ILE A 78 13.74 -3.29 -1.09
CA ILE A 78 12.38 -2.75 -1.09
C ILE A 78 12.32 -1.62 -2.10
N THR A 79 11.32 -1.67 -2.97
CA THR A 79 11.09 -0.66 -4.00
C THR A 79 9.78 0.05 -3.70
N ALA A 80 9.83 1.38 -3.70
CA ALA A 80 8.65 2.24 -3.67
C ALA A 80 8.42 2.82 -5.07
N THR A 81 7.20 2.63 -5.58
CA THR A 81 6.78 3.18 -6.87
C THR A 81 5.56 4.06 -6.68
N PHE A 82 5.67 5.31 -7.11
CA PHE A 82 4.62 6.32 -7.05
C PHE A 82 3.84 6.30 -8.36
N TYR A 83 2.52 6.30 -8.25
CA TYR A 83 1.59 6.19 -9.36
C TYR A 83 0.58 7.32 -9.34
N ASN A 84 0.20 7.74 -10.55
CA ASN A 84 -0.96 8.57 -10.79
C ASN A 84 -2.26 7.74 -10.66
N SER A 85 -3.39 8.43 -10.60
CA SER A 85 -4.73 7.82 -10.57
C SER A 85 -5.06 6.96 -11.80
N ASP A 86 -4.30 7.06 -12.89
CA ASP A 86 -4.44 6.25 -14.10
C ASP A 86 -3.47 5.04 -14.13
N ASP A 87 -2.87 4.71 -12.98
CA ASP A 87 -1.88 3.64 -12.79
C ASP A 87 -0.57 3.82 -13.59
N THR A 88 -0.32 5.00 -14.18
CA THR A 88 1.00 5.35 -14.74
C THR A 88 1.96 5.78 -13.62
N ILE A 89 3.27 5.60 -13.83
CA ILE A 89 4.28 6.08 -12.87
C ILE A 89 4.25 7.61 -12.82
N ASP A 90 4.15 8.17 -11.62
CA ASP A 90 4.23 9.61 -11.38
C ASP A 90 5.70 10.06 -11.42
N THR A 91 6.19 10.31 -12.64
CA THR A 91 7.57 10.74 -12.89
C THR A 91 7.90 12.13 -12.33
N THR A 92 6.91 12.87 -11.83
CA THR A 92 7.16 14.18 -11.21
C THR A 92 7.67 14.06 -9.78
N VAL A 93 7.48 12.90 -9.13
CA VAL A 93 7.92 12.66 -7.76
C VAL A 93 9.42 12.44 -7.70
N ASN A 94 10.08 13.34 -6.97
CA ASN A 94 11.50 13.29 -6.68
C ASN A 94 11.73 13.72 -5.23
N GLY A 95 12.74 13.14 -4.58
CA GLY A 95 13.15 13.53 -3.22
C GLY A 95 13.35 12.36 -2.28
N THR A 96 13.45 12.65 -0.99
CA THR A 96 13.67 11.65 0.05
C THR A 96 12.40 11.45 0.86
N PHE A 97 11.98 10.20 1.00
CA PHE A 97 10.82 9.78 1.78
C PHE A 97 11.24 8.86 2.91
N SER A 98 10.37 8.73 3.92
CA SER A 98 10.58 7.80 5.02
C SER A 98 9.80 6.51 4.78
N LEU A 99 10.47 5.37 4.87
CA LEU A 99 9.86 4.06 5.02
C LEU A 99 9.76 3.74 6.50
N ILE A 100 8.56 3.42 6.97
CA ILE A 100 8.29 3.06 8.35
C ILE A 100 8.01 1.56 8.40
N PHE A 101 8.83 0.84 9.16
CA PHE A 101 8.71 -0.57 9.46
C PHE A 101 8.09 -0.70 10.84
N LEU A 102 7.00 -1.46 10.96
CA LEU A 102 6.26 -1.66 12.20
C LEU A 102 6.04 -3.16 12.40
N ASN A 103 6.46 -3.70 13.55
CA ASN A 103 6.12 -5.08 13.93
C ASN A 103 4.95 -5.12 14.91
N GLN A 104 4.42 -6.34 15.15
CA GLN A 104 3.33 -6.56 16.09
C GLN A 104 3.68 -6.22 17.55
N GLY A 105 4.97 -6.19 17.89
CA GLY A 105 5.46 -5.77 19.21
C GLY A 105 5.50 -4.25 19.42
N GLY A 106 5.08 -3.45 18.43
CA GLY A 106 5.10 -1.99 18.48
C GLY A 106 6.49 -1.39 18.25
N GLN A 107 7.48 -2.19 17.87
CA GLN A 107 8.79 -1.68 17.48
C GLN A 107 8.67 -1.04 16.11
N SER A 108 9.20 0.18 16.00
CA SER A 108 9.27 0.92 14.75
C SER A 108 10.72 1.16 14.35
N LYS A 109 10.97 1.09 13.03
CA LYS A 109 12.22 1.52 12.42
C LYS A 109 11.91 2.38 11.21
N THR A 110 12.74 3.38 10.97
CA THR A 110 12.55 4.30 9.87
C THR A 110 13.79 4.35 9.01
N TYR A 111 13.58 4.22 7.71
CA TYR A 111 14.62 4.28 6.69
C TYR A 111 14.31 5.40 5.71
N SER A 112 15.35 6.05 5.21
CA SER A 112 15.21 7.01 4.12
C SER A 112 15.34 6.31 2.78
N ILE A 113 14.40 6.56 1.88
CA ILE A 113 14.47 6.11 0.49
C ILE A 113 14.50 7.34 -0.43
N THR A 114 15.39 7.32 -1.42
CA THR A 114 15.46 8.38 -2.44
C THR A 114 14.67 7.94 -3.66
N ILE A 115 13.70 8.77 -4.04
CA ILE A 115 12.83 8.57 -5.20
C ILE A 115 13.33 9.49 -6.31
N THR A 116 13.52 8.93 -7.50
CA THR A 116 13.82 9.66 -8.73
C THR A 116 12.85 9.22 -9.81
N ASN A 117 12.17 10.18 -10.43
CA ASN A 117 11.14 9.93 -11.43
C ASN A 117 10.08 8.91 -10.98
N GLY A 118 9.61 9.03 -9.74
CA GLY A 118 8.55 8.18 -9.19
C GLY A 118 9.00 6.80 -8.69
N VAL A 119 10.27 6.42 -8.82
CA VAL A 119 10.76 5.12 -8.35
C VAL A 119 11.99 5.30 -7.45
N GLY A 120 12.07 4.51 -6.39
CA GLY A 120 13.31 4.34 -5.65
C GLY A 120 13.36 2.98 -4.98
N SER A 121 14.56 2.56 -4.64
CA SER A 121 14.81 1.31 -3.94
C SER A 121 15.79 1.50 -2.79
N ILE A 122 15.68 0.67 -1.77
CA ILE A 122 16.64 0.56 -0.69
C ILE A 122 17.02 -0.90 -0.51
N ASP A 123 18.31 -1.16 -0.38
CA ASP A 123 18.83 -2.45 0.06
C ASP A 123 19.05 -2.42 1.57
N LEU A 124 18.50 -3.42 2.24
CA LEU A 124 18.58 -3.56 3.69
C LEU A 124 19.12 -4.94 4.03
N THR A 125 19.98 -4.97 5.04
CA THR A 125 20.33 -6.19 5.76
C THR A 125 19.67 -6.10 7.13
N SER A 126 19.01 -7.18 7.55
CA SER A 126 18.26 -7.24 8.80
C SER A 126 18.73 -8.43 9.61
N ASP A 127 18.97 -8.21 10.90
CA ASP A 127 19.20 -9.24 11.91
C ASP A 127 17.95 -9.45 12.79
N TRP A 128 16.81 -8.93 12.35
CA TRP A 128 15.56 -8.98 13.12
C TRP A 128 14.76 -10.19 12.69
N SER A 129 13.83 -10.58 13.54
CA SER A 129 12.88 -11.64 13.21
C SER A 129 11.44 -11.16 13.33
N GLY A 130 10.55 -11.88 12.67
CA GLY A 130 9.11 -11.67 12.69
C GLY A 130 8.59 -10.84 11.51
N ILE A 131 7.29 -10.65 11.51
CA ILE A 131 6.55 -9.97 10.44
C ILE A 131 6.54 -8.47 10.68
N TYR A 132 6.92 -7.72 9.66
CA TYR A 132 6.86 -6.27 9.62
C TYR A 132 5.88 -5.80 8.54
N SER A 133 5.08 -4.81 8.91
CA SER A 133 4.36 -3.97 7.96
C SER A 133 5.23 -2.78 7.59
N ILE A 134 5.27 -2.43 6.32
CA ILE A 134 6.12 -1.39 5.76
C ILE A 134 5.23 -0.43 5.00
N ILE A 135 5.38 0.86 5.30
CA ILE A 135 4.64 1.95 4.67
C ILE A 135 5.57 3.08 4.28
N VAL A 136 5.21 3.81 3.22
CA VAL A 136 5.80 5.11 2.91
C VAL A 136 5.09 6.17 3.75
N ASN A 137 5.83 7.08 4.37
CA ASN A 137 5.26 8.25 5.02
C ASN A 137 4.98 9.34 3.96
N ASP A 138 3.85 9.22 3.26
CA ASP A 138 3.32 10.25 2.36
C ASP A 138 1.87 10.57 2.76
N SER A 139 1.60 11.85 3.03
CA SER A 139 0.26 12.33 3.41
C SER A 139 -0.60 12.73 2.21
N THR A 140 -0.02 12.78 1.01
CA THR A 140 -0.70 13.24 -0.21
C THR A 140 -1.32 12.09 -1.01
N ARG A 141 -0.79 10.88 -0.85
CA ARG A 141 -1.17 9.68 -1.62
C ARG A 141 -1.70 8.59 -0.71
N TYR A 142 -2.47 7.67 -1.29
CA TYR A 142 -2.70 6.39 -0.64
C TYR A 142 -1.37 5.62 -0.57
N CYS A 143 -0.99 5.17 0.63
CA CYS A 143 0.21 4.36 0.81
C CYS A 143 -0.20 2.89 0.97
N GLY A 144 0.17 2.07 -0.01
CA GLY A 144 0.07 0.62 0.12
C GLY A 144 0.96 0.11 1.25
N VAL A 145 0.58 -1.04 1.82
CA VAL A 145 1.34 -1.72 2.87
C VAL A 145 2.04 -2.93 2.26
N LEU A 146 3.33 -3.06 2.49
CA LEU A 146 4.07 -4.29 2.22
C LEU A 146 4.30 -5.04 3.52
N PHE A 147 3.98 -6.34 3.54
CA PHE A 147 4.38 -7.22 4.63
C PHE A 147 5.62 -7.99 4.22
N ILE A 148 6.59 -8.12 5.14
CA ILE A 148 7.77 -8.98 4.99
C ILE A 148 7.97 -9.74 6.29
N GLU A 149 8.25 -11.03 6.19
CA GLU A 149 8.66 -11.86 7.30
C GLU A 149 10.19 -11.98 7.32
N PHE A 150 10.80 -11.67 8.47
CA PHE A 150 12.22 -11.92 8.68
C PHE A 150 12.42 -13.21 9.49
N ILE A 151 13.17 -14.17 8.93
CA ILE A 151 13.36 -15.52 9.47
C ILE A 151 14.82 -15.90 9.71
#